data_AF-A0A0C2Z1K4-F1
#
_entry.id   AF-A0A0C2Z1K4-F1
#
_cell.length_a   1.000
_cell.length_b   1.000
_cell.length_c   1.000
_cell.angle_alpha   90.00
_cell.angle_beta   90.00
_cell.angle_gamma   90.00
#
_symmetry.space_group_name_H-M   'P 1'
#
loop_
_entity.id
_entity.type
_entity.pdbx_description
1 polymer ?
#
loop_
_entity_poly.entity_id
_entity_poly.type
_entity_poly.pdbx_seq_one_letter_code
_entity_poly.pdbx_strand_id
1 'polypeptide(L)' 'MHLQGEPSLEQIDDYNNNESPEKRRTIRLVIIGILVVGVIYALVKYNFSTPNDYIGTPENPGINTSKD' A
#
# COMPACT_ATOMS: atom_id res chain seq x y z
N MET A 1 37.02 20.76 24.42
CA MET A 1 36.61 19.80 25.46
C MET A 1 35.76 18.75 24.78
N HIS A 2 36.15 17.48 24.87
CA HIS A 2 35.35 16.37 24.35
C HIS A 2 34.43 15.94 25.50
N LEU A 3 33.11 16.06 25.33
CA LEU A 3 32.13 15.58 26.31
C LEU A 3 32.18 14.05 26.27
N GLN A 4 32.97 13.47 27.18
CA GLN A 4 33.09 12.02 27.32
C GLN A 4 31.72 11.45 27.70
N GLY A 5 30.97 10.95 26.71
CA GLY A 5 29.71 10.25 26.93
C GLY A 5 28.57 10.61 25.97
N GLU A 6 28.65 11.69 25.20
CA GLU A 6 27.61 12.01 24.21
C GLU A 6 27.92 11.35 22.86
N PRO A 7 27.01 10.53 22.31
CA PRO A 7 27.16 10.00 20.96
C PRO A 7 27.18 11.15 19.95
N SER A 8 28.13 11.11 19.02
CA SER A 8 28.14 12.05 17.90
C SER A 8 26.96 11.78 16.96
N LEU A 9 26.54 12.78 16.18
CA LEU A 9 25.48 12.60 15.17
C LEU A 9 25.79 11.43 14.22
N GLU A 10 27.05 11.25 13.86
CA GLU A 10 27.50 10.15 13.00
C GLU A 10 27.40 8.76 13.66
N GLN A 11 27.39 8.69 14.98
CA GLN A 11 27.15 7.44 15.74
C GLN A 11 25.65 7.15 15.92
N ILE A 12 24.80 8.17 15.88
CA ILE A 12 23.34 8.06 16.05
C ILE A 12 22.68 7.69 14.72
N ASP A 13 23.06 8.40 13.66
CA ASP A 13 22.45 8.27 12.34
C ASP A 13 23.30 7.39 11.42
N ASP A 14 22.61 6.57 10.63
CA ASP A 14 23.24 5.64 9.71
C ASP A 14 23.57 6.30 8.34
N TYR A 15 24.42 7.32 8.36
CA TYR A 15 24.83 8.05 7.15
C TYR A 15 25.63 7.18 6.17
N ASN A 16 26.27 6.11 6.64
CA ASN A 16 27.18 5.25 5.88
C ASN A 16 26.55 3.91 5.46
N ASN A 17 25.22 3.76 5.55
CA ASN A 17 24.54 2.54 5.10
C ASN A 17 24.99 1.27 5.84
N ASN A 18 25.37 1.41 7.12
CA ASN A 18 25.83 0.36 8.02
C ASN A 18 24.69 -0.55 8.51
N GLU A 19 23.45 -0.36 8.07
CA GLU A 19 22.37 -1.20 8.53
C GLU A 19 22.57 -2.66 8.12
N SER A 20 22.19 -3.57 9.02
CA SER A 20 22.35 -4.99 8.77
C SER A 20 21.55 -5.42 7.53
N PRO A 21 22.08 -6.38 6.73
CA PRO A 21 21.34 -6.94 5.59
C PRO A 21 19.96 -7.48 5.98
N GLU A 22 19.83 -8.00 7.20
CA GLU A 22 18.57 -8.48 7.79
C GLU A 22 17.56 -7.34 7.96
N LYS A 23 17.98 -6.18 8.52
CA LYS A 23 17.12 -5.00 8.65
C LYS A 23 16.63 -4.53 7.28
N ARG A 24 17.51 -4.45 6.27
CA ARG A 24 17.11 -4.09 4.89
C ARG A 24 16.11 -5.07 4.30
N ARG A 25 16.33 -6.37 4.50
CA ARG A 25 15.41 -7.42 4.02
C ARG A 25 14.05 -7.31 4.69
N THR A 26 14.00 -7.11 6.00
CA THR A 26 12.74 -6.92 6.75
C THR A 26 11.97 -5.72 6.23
N ILE A 27 12.63 -4.57 6.03
CA ILE A 27 11.98 -3.37 5.47
C ILE A 27 11.39 -3.66 4.08
N ARG A 28 12.15 -4.33 3.20
CA ARG A 28 11.64 -4.71 1.86
C ARG A 28 10.42 -5.62 1.95
N LEU A 29 10.43 -6.60 2.86
CA LEU A 29 9.30 -7.50 3.08
C LEU A 29 8.06 -6.75 3.57
N VAL A 30 8.22 -5.77 4.47
CA VAL A 30 7.12 -4.92 4.93
C VAL A 30 6.53 -4.10 3.78
N ILE A 31 7.38 -3.47 2.97
CA ILE A 31 6.93 -2.69 1.80
C ILE A 31 6.16 -3.57 0.83
N ILE A 32 6.71 -4.75 0.48
CA ILE A 32 6.04 -5.70 -0.40
C ILE A 32 4.71 -6.16 0.21
N GLY A 33 4.67 -6.43 1.51
CA GLY A 33 3.44 -6.82 2.20
C GLY A 33 2.34 -5.76 2.09
N ILE A 34 2.67 -4.49 2.31
CA ILE A 34 1.71 -3.38 2.18
C ILE A 34 1.23 -3.26 0.73
N LEU A 35 2.13 -3.38 -0.26
CA LEU A 35 1.75 -3.32 -1.66
C LEU A 35 0.81 -4.46 -2.05
N VAL A 36 1.06 -5.68 -1.59
CA VAL A 36 0.18 -6.84 -1.84
C VAL A 36 -1.22 -6.59 -1.26
N VAL A 37 -1.30 -6.12 -0.02
CA VAL A 37 -2.60 -5.79 0.61
C VAL A 37 -3.31 -4.68 -0.16
N GLY A 38 -2.59 -3.64 -0.59
CA GLY A 38 -3.15 -2.55 -1.39
C GLY A 38 -3.70 -3.03 -2.74
N VAL A 39 -2.98 -3.92 -3.44
CA VAL A 39 -3.44 -4.53 -4.70
C VAL A 39 -4.69 -5.37 -4.47
N ILE A 40 -4.71 -6.22 -3.44
CA ILE A 40 -5.87 -7.03 -3.11
C ILE A 40 -7.09 -6.14 -2.83
N TYR A 41 -6.92 -5.11 -2.01
CA TYR A 41 -7.99 -4.16 -1.71
C TYR A 41 -8.51 -3.46 -2.97
N ALA A 42 -7.61 -3.00 -3.85
CA ALA A 42 -7.98 -2.34 -5.10
C ALA A 42 -8.76 -3.28 -6.03
N LEU A 43 -8.32 -4.54 -6.15
CA LEU A 43 -9.01 -5.55 -6.96
C LEU A 43 -10.40 -5.86 -6.40
N VAL A 44 -10.53 -6.04 -5.08
CA VAL A 44 -11.84 -6.27 -4.46
C VAL A 44 -12.75 -5.07 -4.72
N LYS A 45 -12.26 -3.85 -4.50
CA LYS A 45 -13.04 -2.64 -4.76
C LYS A 45 -13.47 -2.56 -6.23
N TYR A 46 -12.55 -2.77 -7.16
CA TYR A 46 -12.84 -2.65 -8.59
C TYR A 46 -13.88 -3.68 -9.07
N ASN A 47 -13.77 -4.94 -8.63
CA ASN A 47 -14.64 -6.01 -9.12
C ASN A 47 -15.98 -6.11 -8.39
N PHE A 48 -16.07 -5.67 -7.13
CA PHE A 48 -17.25 -5.91 -6.29
C PHE A 48 -17.97 -4.64 -5.83
N SER A 49 -17.50 -3.43 -6.18
CA SER A 49 -18.16 -2.17 -5.75
C SER A 49 -19.14 -1.58 -6.75
N THR A 50 -19.43 -2.27 -7.85
CA THR A 50 -20.47 -1.84 -8.80
C THR A 50 -21.72 -2.70 -8.63
N PRO A 51 -22.78 -2.16 -7.99
CA PRO A 51 -24.13 -2.67 -8.21
C PRO A 51 -24.43 -2.60 -9.71
N ASN A 52 -25.09 -3.61 -10.24
CA ASN A 52 -25.65 -3.50 -11.59
C ASN A 52 -26.87 -2.57 -11.51
N ASP A 53 -26.73 -1.32 -11.97
CA ASP A 53 -27.83 -0.34 -11.97
C ASP A 53 -28.85 -0.60 -13.11
N TYR A 54 -28.75 -1.72 -13.82
CA TYR A 54 -29.74 -2.10 -14.82
C TYR A 54 -31.06 -2.50 -14.16
N ILE A 55 -32.07 -1.66 -14.33
CA ILE A 55 -33.45 -1.94 -13.93
C ILE A 55 -34.22 -2.36 -15.18
N GLY A 56 -34.40 -3.66 -15.43
CA GLY A 56 -35.16 -4.19 -16.56
C GLY A 56 -35.10 -5.71 -16.68
N THR A 57 -35.99 -6.31 -17.46
CA THR A 57 -35.93 -7.74 -17.82
C THR A 57 -35.65 -7.90 -19.32
N PRO A 58 -35.29 -9.11 -19.80
CA PRO A 58 -35.14 -9.37 -21.23
C PRO A 58 -36.42 -9.10 -22.03
N GLU A 59 -37.59 -9.30 -21.42
CA GLU A 59 -38.88 -9.02 -22.06
C GLU A 59 -39.28 -7.54 -21.97
N ASN A 60 -38.81 -6.84 -20.93
CA ASN A 60 -39.07 -5.42 -20.70
C ASN A 60 -37.75 -4.67 -20.42
N PRO A 61 -37.02 -4.22 -21.46
CA PRO A 61 -35.79 -3.48 -21.27
C PRO A 61 -36.08 -2.15 -20.56
N GLY A 62 -35.35 -1.86 -19.49
CA GLY A 62 -35.50 -0.60 -18.75
C GLY A 62 -34.28 0.30 -18.86
N ILE A 63 -34.13 1.23 -17.91
CA ILE A 63 -33.19 2.35 -18.03
C ILE A 63 -31.83 1.95 -17.44
N ASN A 64 -30.76 2.14 -18.21
CA ASN A 64 -29.39 2.02 -17.73
C ASN A 64 -28.88 3.41 -17.31
N THR A 65 -28.82 3.67 -16.01
CA THR A 65 -28.37 4.96 -15.45
C THR A 65 -26.86 5.07 -15.30
N SER A 66 -26.10 4.01 -15.63
CA SER A 66 -24.63 4.01 -15.56
C SER A 66 -23.95 4.46 -16.86
N LYS A 67 -24.73 4.93 -17.84
CA LYS A 67 -24.28 5.27 -19.19
C LYS A 67 -24.69 6.70 -19.55
N ASP A 68 -24.15 7.66 -18.80
CA ASP A 68 -24.07 9.08 -19.19
C ASP A 68 -22.60 9.44 -19.50
#